data_AF-A0A3C7VWW2-F1
#
_entry.id   AF-A0A3C7VWW2-F1
#
_cell.length_a   1.000
_cell.length_b   1.000
_cell.length_c   1.000
_cell.angle_alpha   90.00
_cell.angle_beta   90.00
_cell.angle_gamma   90.00
#
_symmetry.space_group_name_H-M   'P 1'
#
loop_
_entity.id
_entity.type
_entity.pdbx_description
1 polymer ?
#
loop_
_entity_poly.entity_id
_entity_poly.type
_entity_poly.pdbx_seq_one_letter_code
_entity_poly.pdbx_strand_id
1 'polypeptide(L)'
;ERLADPAADPRQVERDKIRGAIRTDFILSAEIIVITLGIVADEALATQVGVLSAIALIMTVGVYGLVAAIVKLDDAGLYLAERESAPLQLLGRGLLAFAPWLMRALGVVGTAAMFMVGGGILLHSAHALEHAVVEVAARFGPVGELLGPLLAGALLGVVAGFLVLAVVAAGRRLIGRKSH
;
A
#
# COMPACT_ATOMS: atom_id res chain seq x y z
N GLU A 1 -15.70 -6.84 -5.95
CA GLU A 1 -16.96 -7.30 -6.59
C GLU A 1 -17.33 -6.45 -7.81
N ARG A 2 -16.83 -6.83 -9.00
CA ARG A 2 -17.34 -6.40 -10.32
C ARG A 2 -17.58 -7.61 -11.24
N LEU A 3 -17.79 -8.79 -10.65
CA LEU A 3 -17.92 -10.07 -11.35
C LEU A 3 -19.34 -10.32 -11.90
N ALA A 4 -20.11 -9.27 -12.22
CA ALA A 4 -21.50 -9.45 -12.66
C ALA A 4 -21.91 -8.45 -13.76
N ASP A 5 -21.02 -8.14 -14.70
CA ASP A 5 -21.44 -7.65 -16.01
C ASP A 5 -21.16 -8.74 -17.07
N PRO A 6 -22.17 -9.51 -17.49
CA PRO A 6 -22.01 -10.56 -18.50
C PRO A 6 -21.58 -10.03 -19.88
N ALA A 7 -21.57 -8.71 -20.09
CA ALA A 7 -21.13 -8.07 -21.34
C ALA A 7 -19.65 -7.60 -21.34
N ALA A 8 -18.93 -7.71 -20.21
CA ALA A 8 -17.54 -7.25 -20.12
C ALA A 8 -16.56 -8.31 -20.67
N ASP A 9 -15.78 -7.95 -21.69
CA ASP A 9 -14.71 -8.79 -22.26
C ASP A 9 -13.70 -9.19 -21.16
N PRO A 10 -13.57 -10.49 -20.84
CA PRO A 10 -12.64 -10.98 -19.82
C PRO A 10 -11.21 -10.48 -20.01
N ARG A 11 -10.76 -10.31 -21.26
CA ARG A 11 -9.41 -9.82 -21.56
C ARG A 11 -9.24 -8.35 -21.21
N GLN A 12 -10.29 -7.52 -21.36
CA GLN A 12 -10.22 -6.11 -20.95
C GLN A 12 -10.16 -5.96 -19.44
N VAL A 13 -10.96 -6.75 -18.71
CA VAL A 13 -10.95 -6.75 -17.24
C VAL A 13 -9.58 -7.19 -16.70
N GLU A 14 -8.99 -8.22 -17.29
CA GLU A 14 -7.64 -8.68 -16.93
C GLU A 14 -6.57 -7.62 -17.24
N ARG A 15 -6.59 -7.03 -18.44
CA ARG A 15 -5.62 -6.00 -18.84
C ARG A 15 -5.70 -4.76 -17.95
N ASP A 16 -6.89 -4.35 -17.54
CA ASP A 16 -7.07 -3.22 -16.63
C ASP A 16 -6.58 -3.53 -15.21
N LYS A 17 -6.76 -4.77 -14.74
CA LYS A 17 -6.16 -5.23 -13.46
C LYS A 17 -4.65 -5.22 -13.52
N ILE A 18 -4.05 -5.78 -14.58
CA ILE A 18 -2.58 -5.80 -14.77
C ILE A 18 -2.04 -4.36 -14.81
N ARG A 19 -2.67 -3.48 -15.58
CA ARG A 19 -2.27 -2.07 -15.66
C ARG A 19 -2.39 -1.35 -14.32
N GLY A 20 -3.44 -1.64 -13.55
CA GLY A 20 -3.62 -1.11 -12.19
C GLY A 20 -2.50 -1.56 -11.26
N ALA A 21 -2.20 -2.86 -11.25
CA ALA A 21 -1.14 -3.44 -10.43
C ALA A 21 0.24 -2.83 -10.75
N ILE A 22 0.60 -2.70 -12.04
CA ILE A 22 1.87 -2.09 -12.46
C ILE A 22 2.00 -0.65 -11.95
N ARG A 23 0.92 0.14 -12.01
CA ARG A 23 0.94 1.54 -11.53
C ARG A 23 1.16 1.61 -10.02
N THR A 24 0.48 0.75 -9.26
CA THR A 24 0.64 0.70 -7.81
C THR A 24 2.06 0.28 -7.44
N ASP A 25 2.60 -0.76 -8.08
CA ASP A 25 3.97 -1.24 -7.84
C ASP A 25 5.05 -0.20 -8.22
N PHE A 26 4.86 0.53 -9.32
CA PHE A 26 5.76 1.63 -9.71
C PHE A 26 5.74 2.79 -8.71
N ILE A 27 4.56 3.16 -8.21
CA ILE A 27 4.45 4.23 -7.20
C ILE A 27 5.11 3.78 -5.89
N LEU A 28 4.84 2.56 -5.43
CA LEU A 28 5.43 2.02 -4.20
C LEU A 28 6.95 1.88 -4.29
N SER A 29 7.47 1.42 -5.43
CA SER A 29 8.92 1.31 -5.64
C SER A 29 9.60 2.68 -5.73
N ALA A 30 9.00 3.65 -6.43
CA ALA A 30 9.52 5.02 -6.47
C ALA A 30 9.53 5.68 -5.09
N GLU A 31 8.49 5.43 -4.28
CA GLU A 31 8.36 5.91 -2.91
C GLU A 31 9.47 5.40 -2.00
N ILE A 32 9.73 4.08 -2.02
CA ILE A 32 10.83 3.48 -1.25
C ILE A 32 12.17 4.10 -1.67
N ILE A 33 12.38 4.31 -2.98
CA ILE A 33 13.61 4.92 -3.50
C ILE A 33 13.77 6.35 -3.00
N VAL A 34 12.73 7.19 -3.09
CA VAL A 34 12.78 8.60 -2.66
C VAL A 34 13.04 8.70 -1.16
N ILE A 35 12.37 7.90 -0.34
CA ILE A 35 12.58 7.89 1.11
C ILE A 35 14.01 7.45 1.44
N THR A 36 14.46 6.35 0.85
CA THR A 36 15.81 5.84 1.08
C THR A 36 16.85 6.88 0.65
N LEU A 37 16.71 7.43 -0.55
CA LEU A 37 17.64 8.43 -1.08
C LEU A 37 17.65 9.70 -0.24
N GLY A 38 16.51 10.11 0.34
CA GLY A 38 16.45 11.20 1.31
C GLY A 38 17.24 10.90 2.59
N ILE A 39 17.15 9.67 3.11
CA ILE A 39 17.87 9.26 4.35
C ILE A 39 19.38 9.21 4.13
N VAL A 40 19.83 8.70 2.97
CA VAL A 40 21.26 8.55 2.65
C VAL A 40 21.77 9.66 1.74
N ALA A 41 21.08 10.80 1.67
CA ALA A 41 21.38 11.87 0.72
C ALA A 41 22.80 12.43 0.88
N ASP A 42 23.29 12.49 2.12
CA ASP A 42 24.61 13.03 2.47
C ASP A 42 25.74 11.98 2.42
N GLU A 43 25.40 10.73 2.10
CA GLU A 43 26.36 9.63 2.01
C GLU A 43 27.03 9.53 0.63
N ALA A 44 28.18 8.85 0.57
CA ALA A 44 28.86 8.58 -0.69
C ALA A 44 28.00 7.74 -1.65
N LEU A 45 28.15 7.96 -2.96
CA LEU A 45 27.36 7.28 -4.00
C LEU A 45 27.39 5.74 -3.88
N ALA A 46 28.53 5.17 -3.49
CA ALA A 46 28.67 3.72 -3.28
C ALA A 46 27.76 3.21 -2.14
N THR A 47 27.66 3.97 -1.05
CA THR A 47 26.76 3.68 0.08
C THR A 47 25.31 3.79 -0.37
N GLN A 48 24.95 4.85 -1.10
CA GLN A 48 23.59 5.04 -1.60
C GLN A 48 23.13 3.87 -2.48
N VAL A 49 23.96 3.48 -3.45
CA VAL A 49 23.68 2.35 -4.35
C VAL A 49 23.58 1.04 -3.57
N GLY A 50 24.48 0.81 -2.60
CA GLY A 50 24.47 -0.38 -1.76
C GLY A 50 23.18 -0.49 -0.93
N VAL A 51 22.78 0.59 -0.26
CA VAL A 51 21.56 0.63 0.58
C VAL A 51 20.31 0.48 -0.28
N LEU A 52 20.19 1.21 -1.39
CA LEU A 52 19.05 1.10 -2.32
C LEU A 52 18.91 -0.33 -2.87
N SER A 53 20.01 -0.95 -3.28
CA SER A 53 20.00 -2.33 -3.79
C SER A 53 19.61 -3.34 -2.72
N ALA A 54 20.13 -3.18 -1.50
CA ALA A 54 19.79 -4.05 -0.37
C ALA A 54 18.30 -3.95 0.00
N ILE A 55 17.77 -2.73 0.13
CA ILE A 55 16.35 -2.50 0.45
C ILE A 55 15.47 -3.05 -0.67
N ALA A 56 15.81 -2.83 -1.94
CA ALA A 56 15.05 -3.36 -3.06
C ALA A 56 14.95 -4.90 -3.02
N LEU A 57 16.06 -5.58 -2.76
CA LEU A 57 16.09 -7.05 -2.63
C LEU A 57 15.32 -7.54 -1.41
N ILE A 58 15.53 -6.93 -0.25
CA ILE A 58 14.86 -7.29 1.01
C ILE A 58 13.35 -7.12 0.87
N MET A 59 12.89 -6.01 0.32
CA MET A 59 11.47 -5.74 0.13
C MET A 59 10.85 -6.67 -0.92
N THR A 60 11.57 -6.96 -2.00
CA THR A 60 11.12 -7.93 -3.00
C THR A 60 10.93 -9.30 -2.35
N VAL A 61 11.97 -9.86 -1.73
CA VAL A 61 11.88 -11.19 -1.11
C VAL A 61 10.90 -11.21 0.05
N GLY A 62 10.92 -10.18 0.91
CA GLY A 62 10.08 -10.08 2.10
C GLY A 62 8.59 -9.97 1.77
N VAL A 63 8.21 -9.06 0.86
CA VAL A 63 6.79 -8.86 0.51
C VAL A 63 6.27 -10.03 -0.32
N TYR A 64 6.97 -10.44 -1.37
CA TYR A 64 6.53 -11.58 -2.19
C TYR A 64 6.56 -12.90 -1.41
N GLY A 65 7.53 -13.08 -0.51
CA GLY A 65 7.59 -14.24 0.39
C GLY A 65 6.45 -14.28 1.39
N LEU A 66 6.10 -13.13 2.00
CA LEU A 66 4.95 -13.02 2.90
C LEU A 66 3.64 -13.33 2.16
N VAL A 67 3.44 -12.75 0.97
CA VAL A 67 2.24 -13.00 0.16
C VAL A 67 2.17 -14.48 -0.26
N ALA A 68 3.29 -15.06 -0.70
CA ALA A 68 3.34 -16.49 -1.04
C ALA A 68 2.99 -17.37 0.16
N ALA A 69 3.48 -17.04 1.36
CA ALA A 69 3.13 -17.76 2.58
C ALA A 69 1.62 -17.67 2.87
N ILE A 70 1.02 -16.49 2.71
CA ILE A 70 -0.43 -16.29 2.91
C ILE A 70 -1.24 -17.13 1.93
N VAL A 71 -0.87 -17.14 0.65
CA VAL A 71 -1.56 -17.97 -0.37
C VAL A 71 -1.39 -19.46 -0.07
N LYS A 72 -0.18 -19.87 0.36
CA LYS A 72 0.08 -21.25 0.75
C LYS A 72 -0.76 -21.71 1.94
N LEU A 73 -1.08 -20.80 2.87
CA LEU A 73 -1.99 -21.09 3.97
C LEU A 73 -3.41 -21.35 3.45
N ASP A 74 -3.89 -20.63 2.45
CA ASP A 74 -5.20 -20.88 1.84
C ASP A 74 -5.25 -22.27 1.16
N ASP A 75 -4.24 -22.60 0.36
CA ASP A 75 -4.10 -23.93 -0.26
C ASP A 75 -4.03 -25.05 0.80
N ALA A 76 -3.29 -24.83 1.89
CA ALA A 76 -3.19 -25.77 3.01
C ALA A 76 -4.54 -25.91 3.73
N GLY A 77 -5.32 -24.84 3.83
CA GLY A 77 -6.69 -24.87 4.34
C GLY A 77 -7.58 -25.82 3.55
N LEU A 78 -7.53 -25.72 2.21
CA LEU A 78 -8.30 -26.59 1.31
C LEU A 78 -7.90 -28.05 1.49
N TYR A 79 -6.58 -28.30 1.49
CA TYR A 79 -6.04 -29.63 1.72
C TYR A 79 -6.46 -30.26 3.06
N LEU A 80 -6.51 -29.46 4.13
CA LEU A 80 -6.95 -29.92 5.46
C LEU A 80 -8.46 -30.16 5.52
N ALA A 81 -9.25 -29.36 4.79
CA ALA A 81 -10.71 -29.50 4.71
C ALA A 81 -11.16 -30.82 4.05
N GLU A 82 -10.31 -31.41 3.21
CA GLU A 82 -10.56 -32.68 2.52
C GLU A 82 -10.09 -33.93 3.31
N ARG A 83 -9.44 -33.76 4.46
CA ARG A 83 -8.99 -34.90 5.29
C ARG A 83 -10.15 -35.60 5.98
N GLU A 84 -10.03 -36.90 6.28
CA GLU A 84 -11.10 -37.66 6.96
C GLU A 84 -11.27 -37.31 8.44
N SER A 85 -10.25 -36.73 9.09
CA SER A 85 -10.33 -36.42 10.51
C SER A 85 -11.08 -35.12 10.77
N ALA A 86 -12.15 -35.23 11.56
CA ALA A 86 -13.00 -34.11 11.99
C ALA A 86 -12.22 -32.87 12.51
N PRO A 87 -11.18 -33.00 13.36
CA PRO A 87 -10.42 -31.82 13.82
C PRO A 87 -9.63 -31.14 12.69
N LEU A 88 -9.07 -31.90 11.73
CA LEU A 88 -8.36 -31.32 10.59
C LEU A 88 -9.32 -30.66 9.60
N GLN A 89 -10.51 -31.23 9.38
CA GLN A 89 -11.55 -30.60 8.57
C GLN A 89 -12.01 -29.27 9.17
N LEU A 90 -12.21 -29.22 10.48
CA LEU A 90 -12.66 -28.00 11.17
C LEU A 90 -11.59 -26.90 11.09
N LEU A 91 -10.31 -27.26 11.26
CA LEU A 91 -9.18 -26.35 11.10
C LEU A 91 -9.07 -25.85 9.65
N GLY A 92 -9.18 -26.75 8.68
CA GLY A 92 -9.16 -26.42 7.25
C GLY A 92 -10.26 -25.43 6.88
N ARG A 93 -11.52 -25.72 7.25
CA ARG A 93 -12.66 -24.81 7.05
C ARG A 93 -12.47 -23.46 7.74
N GLY A 94 -11.86 -23.44 8.92
CA GLY A 94 -11.49 -22.21 9.62
C GLY A 94 -10.49 -21.37 8.83
N LEU A 95 -9.45 -22.00 8.26
CA LEU A 95 -8.47 -21.33 7.40
C LEU A 95 -9.11 -20.76 6.13
N LEU A 96 -9.96 -21.53 5.43
CA LEU A 96 -10.67 -21.02 4.23
C LEU A 96 -11.58 -19.84 4.57
N ALA A 97 -12.22 -19.85 5.74
CA ALA A 97 -13.07 -18.74 6.16
C ALA A 97 -12.25 -17.48 6.51
N PHE A 98 -11.04 -17.67 7.01
CA PHE A 98 -10.13 -16.59 7.40
C PHE A 98 -9.43 -15.94 6.20
N ALA A 99 -9.05 -16.71 5.18
CA ALA A 99 -8.28 -16.20 4.03
C ALA A 99 -8.94 -14.99 3.31
N PRO A 100 -10.25 -14.97 3.01
CA PRO A 100 -10.91 -13.80 2.42
C PRO A 100 -10.87 -12.57 3.32
N TRP A 101 -10.99 -12.77 4.64
CA TRP A 101 -10.93 -11.67 5.61
C TRP A 101 -9.53 -11.07 5.67
N LEU A 102 -8.50 -11.92 5.73
CA LEU A 102 -7.11 -11.50 5.70
C LEU A 102 -6.79 -10.70 4.43
N MET A 103 -7.21 -11.19 3.26
CA MET A 103 -6.98 -10.50 1.98
C MET A 103 -7.67 -9.13 1.92
N ARG A 104 -8.89 -9.00 2.47
CA ARG A 104 -9.59 -7.72 2.58
C ARG A 104 -8.90 -6.76 3.55
N ALA A 105 -8.48 -7.27 4.72
CA ALA A 105 -7.77 -6.49 5.72
C ALA A 105 -6.45 -5.94 5.17
N LEU A 106 -5.67 -6.77 4.47
CA LEU A 106 -4.44 -6.35 3.79
C LEU A 106 -4.69 -5.27 2.73
N GLY A 107 -5.82 -5.32 2.01
CA GLY A 107 -6.21 -4.25 1.08
C GLY A 107 -6.46 -2.90 1.77
N VAL A 108 -7.17 -2.91 2.90
CA VAL A 108 -7.44 -1.70 3.69
C VAL A 108 -6.15 -1.17 4.32
N VAL A 109 -5.36 -2.04 4.95
CA VAL A 109 -4.07 -1.68 5.55
C VAL A 109 -3.11 -1.16 4.49
N GLY A 110 -3.02 -1.81 3.33
CA GLY A 110 -2.20 -1.36 2.21
C GLY A 110 -2.62 0.01 1.69
N THR A 111 -3.92 0.27 1.58
CA THR A 111 -4.43 1.59 1.18
C THR A 111 -4.08 2.67 2.23
N ALA A 112 -4.25 2.36 3.52
CA ALA A 112 -3.88 3.27 4.60
C ALA A 112 -2.37 3.54 4.62
N ALA A 113 -1.55 2.50 4.39
CA ALA A 113 -0.11 2.62 4.27
C ALA A 113 0.26 3.54 3.10
N MET A 114 -0.32 3.37 1.91
CA MET A 114 -0.04 4.25 0.77
C MET A 114 -0.34 5.73 1.05
N PHE A 115 -1.41 6.03 1.81
CA PHE A 115 -1.66 7.42 2.22
C PHE A 115 -0.64 7.91 3.25
N MET A 116 -0.28 7.07 4.23
CA MET A 116 0.72 7.41 5.24
C MET A 116 2.09 7.69 4.62
N VAL A 117 2.53 6.84 3.70
CA VAL A 117 3.85 6.98 3.10
C VAL A 117 3.87 8.14 2.08
N GLY A 118 2.86 8.25 1.21
CA GLY A 118 2.78 9.35 0.24
C GLY A 118 2.64 10.72 0.91
N GLY A 119 1.86 10.80 2.00
CA GLY A 119 1.76 12.02 2.80
C GLY A 119 3.00 12.30 3.64
N GLY A 120 3.74 11.26 4.06
CA GLY A 120 5.05 11.38 4.69
C GLY A 120 6.10 12.00 3.76
N ILE A 121 6.07 11.68 2.46
CA ILE A 121 6.90 12.34 1.44
C ILE A 121 6.56 13.83 1.36
N LEU A 122 5.26 14.17 1.32
CA LEU A 122 4.83 15.58 1.30
C LEU A 122 5.26 16.33 2.56
N LEU A 123 5.14 15.70 3.73
CA LEU A 123 5.56 16.29 4.99
C LEU A 123 7.07 16.58 5.01
N HIS A 124 7.91 15.61 4.63
CA HIS A 124 9.36 15.78 4.53
C HIS A 124 9.78 16.85 3.52
N SER A 125 9.04 16.99 2.41
CA SER A 125 9.31 18.04 1.42
C SER A 125 8.98 19.45 1.94
N ALA A 126 8.20 19.55 3.02
CA ALA A 126 7.75 20.79 3.62
C ALA A 126 8.39 21.00 5.01
N HIS A 127 9.70 21.27 5.05
CA HIS A 127 10.49 21.40 6.29
C HIS A 127 9.84 22.27 7.39
N ALA A 128 9.19 23.38 7.03
CA ALA A 128 8.51 24.24 8.00
C ALA A 128 7.30 23.55 8.67
N LEU A 129 6.55 22.75 7.90
CA LEU A 129 5.41 21.99 8.40
C LEU A 129 5.89 20.79 9.22
N GLU A 130 6.93 20.11 8.77
CA GLU A 130 7.57 19.01 9.49
C GLU A 130 8.04 19.45 10.89
N HIS A 131 8.79 20.55 10.99
CA HIS A 131 9.23 21.08 12.28
C HIS A 131 8.06 21.46 13.19
N ALA A 132 7.00 22.07 12.65
CA ALA A 132 5.82 22.40 13.44
C ALA A 132 5.11 21.15 13.98
N VAL A 133 5.03 20.08 13.17
CA VAL A 133 4.47 18.79 13.60
C VAL A 133 5.31 18.18 14.71
N VAL A 134 6.64 18.16 14.55
CA VAL A 134 7.56 17.61 15.56
C VAL A 134 7.48 18.38 16.88
N GLU A 135 7.42 19.71 16.84
CA GLU A 135 7.33 20.53 18.05
C GLU A 135 6.01 20.31 18.81
N VAL A 136 4.89 20.20 18.08
CA VAL A 136 3.58 19.89 18.68
C VAL A 136 3.57 18.46 19.22
N ALA A 137 4.14 17.51 18.48
CA ALA A 137 4.24 16.11 18.85
C ALA A 137 5.06 15.91 20.14
N ALA A 138 6.16 16.63 20.30
CA ALA A 138 7.01 16.58 21.50
C ALA A 138 6.24 16.92 22.79
N ARG A 139 5.15 17.71 22.71
CA ARG A 139 4.30 18.04 23.87
C ARG A 139 3.55 16.82 24.43
N PHE A 140 3.43 15.75 23.65
CA PHE A 140 2.80 14.49 24.06
C PHE A 140 3.84 13.43 24.48
N GLY A 141 5.10 13.81 24.64
CA GLY A 141 6.19 12.94 25.06
C GLY A 141 6.61 11.92 23.98
N PRO A 142 7.27 10.82 24.36
CA PRO A 142 7.87 9.86 23.42
C PRO A 142 6.86 9.23 22.45
N VAL A 143 5.62 9.03 22.91
CA VAL A 143 4.53 8.51 22.06
C VAL A 143 4.13 9.53 21.00
N GLY A 144 4.12 10.82 21.37
CA GLY A 144 3.87 11.91 20.45
C GLY A 144 4.95 12.01 19.37
N GLU A 145 6.22 11.98 19.75
CA GLU A 145 7.34 12.05 18.81
C GLU A 145 7.33 10.89 17.81
N LEU A 146 6.95 9.68 18.25
CA LEU A 146 6.83 8.52 17.37
C LEU A 146 5.61 8.60 16.43
N LEU A 147 4.43 8.93 16.97
CA LEU A 147 3.17 8.85 16.23
C LEU A 147 2.83 10.14 15.49
N GLY A 148 3.31 11.28 15.96
CA GLY A 148 2.98 12.61 15.44
C GLY A 148 3.30 12.75 13.95
N PRO A 149 4.55 12.52 13.52
CA PRO A 149 4.92 12.56 12.11
C PRO A 149 4.15 11.53 11.26
N LEU A 150 3.93 10.32 11.77
CA LEU A 150 3.19 9.26 11.08
C LEU A 150 1.72 9.65 10.85
N LEU A 151 1.04 10.17 11.87
CA LEU A 151 -0.36 10.58 11.80
C LEU A 151 -0.54 11.85 10.97
N ALA A 152 0.37 12.81 11.09
CA ALA A 152 0.38 14.01 10.27
C ALA A 152 0.60 13.66 8.79
N GLY A 153 1.56 12.77 8.50
CA GLY A 153 1.78 12.22 7.17
C GLY A 153 0.53 11.54 6.62
N ALA A 154 -0.09 10.62 7.38
CA ALA A 154 -1.34 9.97 6.97
C ALA A 154 -2.47 10.97 6.67
N LEU A 155 -2.65 11.98 7.52
CA LEU A 155 -3.66 13.01 7.32
C LEU A 155 -3.38 13.83 6.05
N LEU A 156 -2.13 14.27 5.86
CA LEU A 156 -1.71 15.00 4.67
C LEU A 156 -1.90 14.17 3.40
N GLY A 157 -1.57 12.88 3.44
CA GLY A 157 -1.76 11.98 2.31
C GLY A 157 -3.24 11.82 1.95
N VAL A 158 -4.12 11.67 2.94
CA VAL A 158 -5.57 11.62 2.71
C VAL A 158 -6.09 12.93 2.13
N VAL A 159 -5.69 14.08 2.69
CA VAL A 159 -6.10 15.40 2.21
C VAL A 159 -5.61 15.63 0.79
N ALA A 160 -4.34 15.37 0.50
CA ALA A 160 -3.76 15.50 -0.83
C ALA A 160 -4.45 14.56 -1.83
N GLY A 161 -4.70 13.31 -1.44
CA GLY A 161 -5.44 12.35 -2.25
C GLY A 161 -6.85 12.82 -2.59
N PHE A 162 -7.58 13.37 -1.61
CA PHE A 162 -8.90 13.94 -1.83
C PHE A 162 -8.87 15.17 -2.73
N LEU A 163 -7.89 16.07 -2.54
CA LEU A 163 -7.70 17.26 -3.38
C LEU A 163 -7.41 16.88 -4.83
N VAL A 164 -6.49 15.95 -5.06
CA VAL A 164 -6.18 15.43 -6.41
C VAL A 164 -7.43 14.80 -7.02
N LEU A 165 -8.17 13.99 -6.27
CA LEU A 165 -9.41 13.39 -6.75
C LEU A 165 -10.45 14.46 -7.14
N ALA A 166 -10.61 15.50 -6.32
CA ALA A 166 -11.53 16.60 -6.59
C ALA A 166 -11.13 17.37 -7.87
N VAL A 167 -9.84 17.68 -8.04
CA VAL A 167 -9.31 18.34 -9.24
C VAL A 167 -9.50 17.48 -10.48
N VAL A 168 -9.18 16.19 -10.41
CA VAL A 168 -9.35 15.25 -11.52
C VAL A 168 -10.82 15.08 -11.87
N ALA A 169 -11.70 14.97 -10.87
CA ALA A 169 -13.14 14.85 -11.09
C ALA A 169 -13.72 16.12 -11.73
N ALA A 170 -13.31 17.31 -11.27
CA ALA A 170 -13.69 18.58 -11.86
C ALA A 170 -13.18 18.71 -13.31
N GLY A 171 -11.91 18.40 -13.56
CA GLY A 171 -11.30 18.41 -14.89
C GLY A 171 -11.99 17.46 -15.85
N ARG A 172 -12.30 16.22 -15.41
CA ARG A 172 -13.07 15.27 -16.21
C ARG A 172 -14.47 15.76 -16.54
N ARG A 173 -15.15 16.45 -15.61
CA ARG A 173 -16.46 17.08 -15.87
C ARG A 173 -16.38 18.22 -16.89
N LEU A 174 -15.29 18.98 -16.88
CA LEU A 174 -15.05 20.08 -17.84
C LEU A 174 -14.66 19.57 -19.23
N ILE A 175 -13.84 18.52 -19.31
CA ILE A 175 -13.36 17.93 -20.57
C ILE A 175 -14.41 17.01 -21.20
N GLY A 176 -15.16 16.25 -20.38
CA GLY A 176 -16.24 15.37 -20.82
C GLY A 176 -17.50 16.09 -21.31
N ARG A 177 -17.53 17.42 -21.27
CA ARG A 177 -18.63 18.24 -21.81
C ARG A 177 -18.48 18.59 -23.30
N LYS A 178 -17.44 18.10 -24.00
CA LYS A 178 -17.29 18.26 -25.45
C LYS A 178 -17.63 16.97 -26.19
N SER A 179 -18.93 16.65 -26.26
CA SER A 179 -19.52 15.88 -27.36
C SER A 179 -21.04 16.01 -27.29
N HIS A 180 -21.55 17.15 -27.76
CA HIS A 180 -22.92 17.29 -28.23
C HIS A 180 -22.84 17.87 -29.64
#